data_AF-S9P743-F1
#
_entry.id   AF-S9P743-F1
#
_cell.length_a   1.000
_cell.length_b   1.000
_cell.length_c   1.000
_cell.angle_alpha   90.00
_cell.angle_beta   90.00
_cell.angle_gamma   90.00
#
_symmetry.space_group_name_H-M   'P 1'
#
loop_
_entity.id
_entity.type
_entity.pdbx_description
1 polymer ?
#
loop_
_entity_poly.entity_id
_entity_poly.type
_entity_poly.pdbx_seq_one_letter_code
_entity_poly.pdbx_strand_id
1 'polypeptide(L)'
;MSERKLFSFMQRPDQEFIFELTDPAKIKEAQDILSGKETFKDHVVGKSVKSKKPYNPNWDYHLDPATISFFAVAIEVCDADMGFVLKREVPVTP
;
A
#
# COMPACT_ATOMS: atom_id res chain seq x y z
N MET A 1 14.95 11.76 -15.43
CA MET A 1 14.23 12.41 -14.32
C MET A 1 13.29 11.36 -13.73
N SER A 2 13.59 10.83 -12.56
CA SER A 2 12.68 9.85 -11.92
C SER A 2 11.54 10.63 -11.27
N GLU A 3 10.36 10.57 -11.88
CA GLU A 3 9.14 11.15 -11.31
C GLU A 3 8.73 10.32 -10.09
N ARG A 4 8.59 10.96 -8.93
CA ARG A 4 8.06 10.34 -7.71
C ARG A 4 6.78 11.03 -7.34
N LYS A 5 5.73 10.25 -7.09
CA LYS A 5 4.43 10.75 -6.66
C LYS A 5 3.92 9.95 -5.46
N LEU A 6 3.26 10.66 -4.57
CA LEU A 6 2.61 10.08 -3.40
C LEU A 6 1.14 9.86 -3.73
N PHE A 7 0.63 8.70 -3.33
CA PHE A 7 -0.77 8.32 -3.43
C PHE A 7 -1.23 7.87 -2.06
N SER A 8 -2.49 8.13 -1.73
CA SER A 8 -3.11 7.62 -0.52
C SER A 8 -4.30 6.75 -0.85
N PHE A 9 -4.53 5.76 0.00
CA PHE A 9 -5.76 4.99 -0.01
C PHE A 9 -6.28 4.87 1.42
N MET A 10 -7.60 4.73 1.52
CA MET A 10 -8.29 4.71 2.79
C MET A 10 -9.10 3.42 2.89
N GLN A 11 -8.71 2.53 3.81
CA GLN A 11 -9.42 1.27 4.03
C GLN A 11 -10.59 1.45 5.01
N ARG A 12 -10.46 2.36 5.97
CA ARG A 12 -11.49 2.74 6.95
C ARG A 12 -11.54 4.26 7.07
N PRO A 13 -12.67 4.86 7.51
CA PRO A 13 -12.85 6.32 7.57
C PRO A 13 -11.75 7.13 8.29
N ASP A 14 -10.91 6.48 9.11
CA ASP A 14 -9.82 7.10 9.86
C ASP A 14 -8.45 6.44 9.61
N GLN A 15 -8.34 5.65 8.54
CA GLN A 15 -7.18 4.83 8.25
C GLN A 15 -6.67 5.13 6.84
N GLU A 16 -5.98 6.26 6.72
CA GLU A 16 -5.24 6.63 5.52
C GLU A 16 -3.85 5.99 5.53
N PHE A 17 -3.47 5.43 4.38
CA PHE A 17 -2.12 4.94 4.13
C PHE A 17 -1.56 5.60 2.88
N ILE A 18 -0.44 6.31 3.03
CA ILE A 18 0.26 6.97 1.94
C ILE A 18 1.39 6.07 1.44
N PHE A 19 1.49 5.88 0.13
CA PHE A 19 2.58 5.16 -0.52
C PHE A 19 3.21 5.99 -1.63
N GLU A 20 4.50 5.75 -1.88
CA GLU A 20 5.25 6.41 -2.94
C GLU A 20 5.27 5.50 -4.19
N LEU A 21 5.10 6.10 -5.36
CA LEU A 21 5.39 5.46 -6.65
C LEU A 21 6.56 6.18 -7.31
N THR A 22 7.51 5.39 -7.80
CA THR A 22 8.67 5.89 -8.54
C THR A 22 8.70 5.42 -10.00
N ASP A 23 7.81 4.49 -10.36
CA ASP A 23 7.68 3.97 -11.72
C ASP A 23 6.63 4.80 -12.49
N PRO A 24 7.01 5.47 -13.60
CA PRO A 24 6.09 6.29 -14.38
C PRO A 24 4.90 5.49 -14.96
N ALA A 25 5.06 4.20 -15.24
CA ALA A 25 3.97 3.35 -15.71
C ALA A 25 2.93 3.12 -14.60
N LYS A 26 3.41 2.85 -13.38
CA LYS A 26 2.54 2.69 -12.18
C LYS A 26 1.86 3.99 -11.79
N ILE A 27 2.57 5.11 -11.89
CA ILE A 27 2.01 6.45 -11.66
C ILE A 27 0.84 6.70 -12.62
N LYS A 28 1.01 6.38 -13.90
CA LYS A 28 -0.05 6.54 -14.90
C LYS A 28 -1.24 5.62 -14.61
N GLU A 29 -0.99 4.36 -14.25
CA GLU A 29 -2.04 3.40 -13.88
C GLU A 29 -2.84 3.90 -12.66
N ALA A 30 -2.17 4.39 -11.62
CA ALA A 30 -2.82 5.02 -10.46
C ALA A 30 -3.67 6.24 -10.85
N GLN A 31 -3.19 7.08 -11.77
CA GLN A 31 -3.96 8.21 -12.28
C GLN A 31 -5.18 7.78 -13.10
N ASP A 32 -5.05 6.73 -13.92
CA ASP A 32 -6.16 6.19 -14.69
C ASP A 32 -7.24 5.60 -13.75
N ILE A 33 -6.84 4.93 -12.65
CA ILE A 33 -7.75 4.48 -11.58
C ILE A 33 -8.47 5.66 -10.93
N LEU A 34 -7.73 6.70 -10.50
CA LEU A 34 -8.32 7.90 -9.89
C LEU A 34 -9.27 8.66 -10.83
N SER A 35 -9.00 8.61 -12.14
CA SER A 35 -9.86 9.22 -13.16
C SER A 35 -11.11 8.40 -13.48
N GLY A 36 -11.23 7.18 -12.94
CA GLY A 36 -12.33 6.26 -13.22
C GLY A 36 -12.24 5.56 -14.58
N LYS A 37 -11.08 5.61 -15.26
CA LYS A 37 -10.85 4.86 -16.50
C LYS A 37 -10.55 3.39 -16.25
N GLU A 38 -9.86 3.11 -15.15
CA GLU A 38 -9.52 1.76 -14.70
C GLU A 38 -10.26 1.50 -13.39
N THR A 39 -11.36 0.76 -13.47
CA THR A 39 -12.18 0.38 -12.30
C THR A 39 -12.05 -1.10 -11.99
N PHE A 40 -11.32 -1.85 -12.81
CA PHE A 40 -11.13 -3.27 -12.62
C PHE A 40 -9.92 -3.52 -11.72
N LYS A 41 -8.78 -2.83 -11.95
CA LYS A 41 -7.54 -2.99 -11.17
C LYS A 41 -7.35 -1.93 -10.08
N ASP A 42 -8.29 -1.82 -9.16
CA ASP A 42 -8.27 -0.80 -8.10
C ASP A 42 -7.49 -1.22 -6.84
N HIS A 43 -7.07 -2.48 -6.74
CA HIS A 43 -6.31 -2.97 -5.58
C HIS A 43 -4.80 -2.75 -5.73
N VAL A 44 -4.14 -2.36 -4.64
CA VAL A 44 -2.68 -2.18 -4.55
C VAL A 44 -2.04 -3.30 -3.75
N VAL A 45 -0.94 -3.86 -4.27
CA VAL A 45 -0.08 -4.81 -3.55
C VAL A 45 1.35 -4.32 -3.59
N GLY A 46 2.10 -4.59 -2.53
CA GLY A 46 3.53 -4.33 -2.46
C GLY A 46 4.15 -4.97 -1.23
N LYS A 47 5.48 -4.99 -1.19
CA LYS A 47 6.22 -5.49 -0.03
C LYS A 47 6.24 -4.42 1.07
N SER A 48 5.75 -4.76 2.26
CA SER A 48 5.85 -3.89 3.43
C SER A 48 7.28 -3.88 3.99
N VAL A 49 7.86 -2.70 4.10
CA VAL A 49 9.19 -2.44 4.67
C VAL A 49 9.02 -1.73 6.00
N LYS A 50 9.56 -2.31 7.08
CA LYS A 50 9.58 -1.72 8.43
C LYS A 50 10.50 -0.51 8.46
N SER A 51 9.95 0.65 8.15
CA SER A 51 10.64 1.93 8.20
C SER A 51 9.60 3.03 8.26
N LYS A 52 9.77 3.90 9.26
CA LYS A 52 8.92 5.05 9.47
C LYS A 52 9.23 6.13 8.43
N LYS A 53 8.18 6.64 7.78
CA LYS A 53 8.29 7.70 6.77
C LYS A 53 7.55 8.94 7.25
N PRO A 54 8.03 10.16 6.90
CA PRO A 54 7.41 11.40 7.37
C PRO A 54 5.96 11.57 6.90
N TYR A 55 5.57 10.96 5.78
CA TYR A 55 4.20 10.98 5.26
C TYR A 55 3.25 9.98 5.97
N ASN A 56 3.77 8.98 6.68
CA ASN A 56 2.98 8.00 7.43
C ASN A 56 3.47 7.92 8.88
N PRO A 57 3.32 8.98 9.70
CA PRO A 57 3.83 9.01 11.06
C PRO A 57 3.14 7.99 11.99
N ASN A 58 1.92 7.59 11.64
CA ASN A 58 1.12 6.60 12.36
C ASN A 58 1.51 5.15 12.05
N TRP A 59 2.38 4.93 11.05
CA TRP A 59 2.79 3.60 10.59
C TRP A 59 4.29 3.40 10.75
N ASP A 60 4.69 2.28 11.35
CA ASP A 60 6.11 1.88 11.44
C ASP A 60 6.60 1.15 10.18
N TYR A 61 5.79 1.13 9.11
CA TYR A 61 6.12 0.53 7.83
C TYR A 61 5.60 1.36 6.66
N HIS A 62 6.21 1.16 5.49
CA HIS A 62 5.76 1.69 4.20
C HIS A 62 5.85 0.60 3.13
N LEU A 63 5.15 0.76 2.01
CA LEU A 63 5.31 -0.14 0.86
C LEU A 63 6.59 0.20 0.09
N ASP A 64 7.37 -0.80 -0.27
CA ASP A 64 8.53 -0.64 -1.13
C ASP A 64 8.08 -0.20 -2.54
N PRO A 65 8.39 1.03 -2.98
CA PRO A 65 7.91 1.57 -4.25
C PRO A 65 8.32 0.73 -5.46
N ALA A 66 9.43 -0.01 -5.37
CA ALA A 66 9.91 -0.86 -6.46
C ALA A 66 9.07 -2.15 -6.64
N THR A 67 8.26 -2.49 -5.64
CA THR A 67 7.45 -3.73 -5.63
C THR A 67 5.96 -3.48 -5.84
N ILE A 68 5.55 -2.21 -5.96
CA ILE A 68 4.13 -1.85 -6.01
C ILE A 68 3.50 -2.24 -7.34
N SER A 69 2.34 -2.87 -7.29
CA SER A 69 1.55 -3.26 -8.45
C SER A 69 0.04 -3.14 -8.20
N PHE A 70 -0.70 -2.93 -9.28
CA PHE A 70 -2.16 -2.87 -9.29
C PHE A 70 -2.75 -4.15 -9.89
N PHE A 71 -3.86 -4.63 -9.33
CA PHE A 71 -4.50 -5.87 -9.78
C PHE A 71 -6.01 -5.83 -9.54
N ALA A 72 -6.76 -6.65 -10.29
CA ALA A 72 -8.22 -6.61 -10.29
C ALA A 72 -8.90 -7.63 -9.40
N VAL A 73 -8.28 -8.79 -9.20
CA VAL A 73 -8.79 -9.85 -8.35
C VAL A 73 -7.60 -10.37 -7.57
N ALA A 74 -7.64 -10.22 -6.25
CA ALA A 74 -6.82 -11.03 -5.38
C ALA A 74 -7.36 -12.46 -5.50
N ILE A 75 -6.58 -13.39 -6.04
CA ILE A 75 -6.73 -14.78 -5.60
C ILE A 75 -6.19 -14.79 -4.17
N GLU A 76 -7.08 -14.41 -3.26
CA GLU A 76 -6.90 -14.15 -1.84
C GLU A 76 -6.14 -15.29 -1.14
N VAL A 77 -4.95 -14.97 -0.62
CA VAL A 77 -4.47 -15.52 0.65
C VAL A 77 -3.68 -14.42 1.38
N CYS A 78 -4.39 -13.42 1.92
CA CYS A 78 -4.21 -12.94 3.30
C CYS A 78 -5.10 -11.69 3.47
N ASP A 79 -6.21 -11.84 4.22
CA ASP A 79 -6.97 -10.76 4.86
C ASP A 79 -6.10 -10.02 5.91
N ALA A 80 -4.95 -9.49 5.50
CA ALA A 80 -4.18 -8.58 6.33
C ALA A 80 -4.84 -7.21 6.20
N ASP A 81 -5.93 -7.00 6.94
CA ASP A 81 -6.42 -5.65 7.24
C ASP A 81 -5.20 -4.84 7.70
N MET A 82 -4.97 -3.67 7.10
CA MET A 82 -3.80 -2.85 7.46
C MET A 82 -3.77 -2.52 8.96
N GLY A 83 -4.91 -2.55 9.66
CA GLY A 83 -5.01 -2.41 11.11
C GLY A 83 -4.73 -3.69 11.89
N PHE A 84 -4.64 -4.85 11.23
CA PHE A 84 -4.43 -6.18 11.81
C PHE A 84 -3.04 -6.75 11.48
N VAL A 85 -1.99 -5.92 11.47
CA VAL A 85 -0.58 -6.38 11.47
C VAL A 85 0.14 -6.04 12.78
N LEU A 86 -0.60 -5.64 13.82
CA LEU A 86 -0.07 -5.36 15.15
C LEU A 86 -0.82 -6.16 16.25
N LYS A 87 -0.56 -7.46 16.31
CA LYS A 87 -0.22 -8.24 17.54
C LYS A 87 -0.51 -9.74 17.37
N ARG A 88 0.56 -10.52 17.28
CA ARG A 88 0.76 -11.62 18.24
C ARG A 88 2.25 -11.90 18.37
N GLU A 89 2.86 -11.37 19.41
CA GLU A 89 3.94 -12.08 20.09
C GLU A 89 3.32 -13.39 20.58
N VAL A 90 3.77 -14.51 20.02
CA VAL A 90 3.52 -15.81 20.65
C VAL A 90 4.56 -15.93 21.76
N PRO A 91 4.14 -16.12 23.02
CA PRO A 91 5.08 -16.24 24.13
C PRO A 91 5.96 -17.47 23.93
N VAL A 92 7.28 -17.26 23.97
CA VAL A 92 8.23 -18.34 24.28
C VAL A 92 8.13 -18.57 25.79
N THR A 93 7.32 -19.55 26.19
CA THR A 93 7.35 -20.08 27.56
C THR A 93 8.66 -20.84 27.79
N PRO A 94 9.19 -20.83 29.04
CA PRO A 94 10.55 -21.25 29.37
C PRO A 94 10.82 -22.74 29.20
#